data_AF-A0A250IGS0-F1
#
_entry.id   AF-A0A250IGS0-F1
#
_cell.length_a   1.000
_cell.length_b   1.000
_cell.length_c   1.000
_cell.angle_alpha   90.00
_cell.angle_beta   90.00
_cell.angle_gamma   90.00
#
_symmetry.space_group_name_H-M   'P 1'
#
loop_
_entity.id
_entity.type
_entity.pdbx_description
1 polymer ?
#
loop_
_entity_poly.entity_id
_entity_poly.type
_entity_poly.pdbx_seq_one_letter_code
_entity_poly.pdbx_strand_id
1 'polypeptide(L)'
;MARALIIVDLEGVAGVDALGAVIAGAPGYSRARERVTAEVNALVEGLLAAGFEHVRVSDSHLSGSGGANLLTEALHPAVELHFLAEDAYAAPLFADVQAVACVGMHAAAGSGGFGAHTVDLLGHWTCAGRALSETDLVLGLAAEVGVPGLLVSGDDVLCDSLGGRVSGVCTKTALSLTEARSRPSEAVCAQLRLAAARPARPLEPVPEAPLVLTFKSQHQAGLAARTGARRAGPYRVEVEGATFRERYTRALRASAAAASVLTHAVAGGPGDASFSRDALALFHLPGPPALAPPPPVAEAERALEAFLASTAGTDDVSRALRALTLHMLEGHAPRVFSRWGLEPTLQTAGAALAEISLSLPVGLAPEEAMARIDAWFVRRERGFSTAPLAPSSLRAYLERAGGEGQGLYAWLLGEMVAACGIDVRLSIPERAYRDVSRVADLYWLTHLYLLDSRYLRIPVRSPDAVAWTEELLAAAPWVREQGLVDLAAEVVFCLQCVEESGGGAHASLLSLLIERQDARGGLGDAHATAAALLALAGACERARGFH
;
A
#
# COMPACT_ATOMS: atom_id res chain seq x y z
N MET A 1 -14.66 -15.06 -42.47
CA MET A 1 -15.37 -13.88 -41.96
C MET A 1 -14.38 -13.02 -41.20
N ALA A 2 -14.33 -11.72 -41.46
CA ALA A 2 -13.35 -10.83 -40.84
C ALA A 2 -13.79 -10.45 -39.42
N ARG A 3 -12.96 -10.74 -38.41
CA ARG A 3 -13.19 -10.50 -36.99
C ARG A 3 -12.11 -9.59 -36.40
N ALA A 4 -12.55 -8.55 -35.70
CA ALA A 4 -11.69 -7.73 -34.86
C ALA A 4 -11.82 -8.13 -33.38
N LEU A 5 -10.75 -7.94 -32.61
CA LEU A 5 -10.76 -8.02 -31.15
C LEU A 5 -10.63 -6.61 -30.57
N ILE A 6 -11.51 -6.26 -29.64
CA ILE A 6 -11.38 -5.06 -28.81
C ILE A 6 -11.12 -5.51 -27.38
N ILE A 7 -10.01 -5.04 -26.80
CA ILE A 7 -9.76 -5.12 -25.35
C ILE A 7 -10.21 -3.80 -24.72
N VAL A 8 -11.00 -3.88 -23.66
CA VAL A 8 -11.66 -2.71 -23.06
C VAL A 8 -11.23 -2.54 -21.61
N ASP A 9 -10.92 -1.29 -21.28
CA ASP A 9 -10.62 -0.83 -19.94
C ASP A 9 -11.31 0.53 -19.67
N LEU A 10 -11.26 1.04 -18.43
CA LEU A 10 -12.12 2.15 -17.98
C LEU A 10 -11.36 3.47 -17.73
N GLU A 11 -10.14 3.38 -17.23
CA GLU A 11 -9.28 4.49 -16.78
C GLU A 11 -9.06 5.50 -17.89
N GLY A 12 -8.90 5.04 -19.13
CA GLY A 12 -8.61 5.84 -20.32
C GLY A 12 -9.84 6.41 -21.02
N VAL A 13 -11.06 6.21 -20.52
CA VAL A 13 -12.30 6.61 -21.21
C VAL A 13 -12.60 8.10 -21.05
N ALA A 14 -13.07 8.78 -22.09
CA ALA A 14 -13.35 10.22 -22.04
C ALA A 14 -14.45 10.58 -21.02
N GLY A 15 -14.07 11.41 -20.06
CA GLY A 15 -14.83 11.95 -18.94
C GLY A 15 -14.96 11.01 -17.74
N VAL A 16 -14.06 10.03 -17.66
CA VAL A 16 -13.65 9.33 -16.44
C VAL A 16 -12.40 10.05 -15.91
N ASP A 17 -12.58 11.14 -15.16
CA ASP A 17 -11.48 12.04 -14.75
C ASP A 17 -11.13 11.96 -13.25
N ALA A 18 -11.74 11.02 -12.52
CA ALA A 18 -11.50 10.78 -11.10
C ALA A 18 -11.46 9.28 -10.81
N LEU A 19 -10.51 8.82 -9.99
CA LEU A 19 -10.32 7.39 -9.70
C LEU A 19 -11.56 6.70 -9.12
N GLY A 20 -12.39 7.42 -8.36
CA GLY A 20 -13.66 6.84 -7.87
C GLY A 20 -14.56 6.35 -9.00
N ALA A 21 -14.51 6.97 -10.18
CA ALA A 21 -15.32 6.55 -11.33
C ALA A 21 -14.83 5.25 -11.99
N VAL A 22 -13.64 4.75 -11.62
CA VAL A 22 -13.15 3.43 -12.06
C VAL A 22 -13.42 2.33 -11.04
N ILE A 23 -14.04 2.62 -9.90
CA ILE A 23 -14.26 1.64 -8.83
C ILE A 23 -15.75 1.25 -8.78
N ALA A 24 -16.06 -0.04 -8.87
CA ALA A 24 -17.44 -0.50 -8.78
C ALA A 24 -18.09 -0.10 -7.44
N GLY A 25 -19.29 0.47 -7.50
CA GLY A 25 -20.04 0.98 -6.34
C GLY A 25 -19.67 2.40 -5.90
N ALA A 26 -18.55 2.96 -6.38
CA ALA A 26 -18.17 4.33 -6.05
C ALA A 26 -18.88 5.38 -6.94
N PRO A 27 -19.00 6.64 -6.48
CA PRO A 27 -19.61 7.71 -7.26
C PRO A 27 -18.94 7.89 -8.63
N GLY A 28 -19.75 7.96 -9.69
CA GLY A 28 -19.29 8.16 -11.06
C GLY A 28 -19.15 6.87 -11.88
N TYR A 29 -19.05 5.70 -11.25
CA TYR A 29 -18.86 4.42 -11.95
C TYR A 29 -19.98 4.10 -12.95
N SER A 30 -21.25 4.31 -12.57
CA SER A 30 -22.38 4.10 -13.51
C SER A 30 -22.25 4.93 -14.79
N ARG A 31 -21.81 6.19 -14.66
CA ARG A 31 -21.59 7.07 -15.82
C ARG A 31 -20.36 6.66 -16.62
N ALA A 32 -19.32 6.12 -15.96
CA ALA A 32 -18.16 5.56 -16.65
C ALA A 32 -18.57 4.38 -17.55
N ARG A 33 -19.44 3.48 -17.06
CA ARG A 33 -20.00 2.36 -17.83
C ARG A 33 -20.75 2.79 -19.08
N GLU A 34 -21.57 3.84 -18.97
CA GLU A 34 -22.26 4.43 -20.13
C GLU A 34 -21.27 4.96 -21.17
N ARG A 35 -20.23 5.68 -20.72
CA ARG A 35 -19.21 6.29 -21.60
C ARG A 35 -18.36 5.25 -22.31
N VAL A 36 -17.88 4.22 -21.61
CA VAL A 36 -17.06 3.16 -22.22
C VAL A 36 -17.88 2.35 -23.23
N THR A 37 -19.16 2.09 -22.92
CA THR A 37 -20.08 1.43 -23.87
C THR A 37 -20.25 2.26 -25.14
N ALA A 38 -20.37 3.59 -25.01
CA ALA A 38 -20.46 4.49 -26.17
C ALA A 38 -19.18 4.54 -27.01
N GLU A 39 -18.00 4.54 -26.39
CA GLU A 39 -16.71 4.50 -27.11
C GLU A 39 -16.52 3.16 -27.85
N VAL A 40 -16.85 2.04 -27.21
CA VAL A 40 -16.83 0.71 -27.84
C VAL A 40 -17.78 0.65 -29.03
N ASN A 41 -19.03 1.11 -28.88
CA ASN A 41 -20.01 1.14 -29.97
C ASN A 41 -19.53 1.99 -31.15
N ALA A 42 -18.93 3.15 -30.89
CA ALA A 42 -18.40 4.01 -31.94
C ALA A 42 -17.25 3.34 -32.71
N LEU A 43 -16.36 2.61 -32.03
CA LEU A 43 -15.32 1.80 -32.69
C LEU A 43 -15.92 0.65 -33.50
N VAL A 44 -16.92 -0.06 -32.96
CA VAL A 44 -17.63 -1.16 -33.65
C VAL A 44 -18.25 -0.66 -34.95
N GLU A 45 -18.97 0.46 -34.92
CA GLU A 45 -19.56 1.06 -36.13
C GLU A 45 -18.50 1.36 -37.21
N GLY A 46 -17.34 1.88 -36.79
CA GLY A 46 -16.22 2.12 -37.69
C GLY A 46 -15.61 0.85 -38.27
N LEU A 47 -15.48 -0.20 -37.46
CA LEU A 47 -14.96 -1.51 -37.90
C LEU A 47 -15.88 -2.16 -38.92
N LEU A 48 -17.20 -2.12 -38.68
CA LEU A 48 -18.18 -2.64 -39.63
C LEU A 48 -18.13 -1.88 -40.96
N ALA A 49 -18.02 -0.55 -40.91
CA ALA A 49 -17.84 0.28 -42.12
C ALA A 49 -16.52 -0.03 -42.86
N ALA A 50 -15.49 -0.49 -42.13
CA ALA A 50 -14.20 -0.91 -42.69
C ALA A 50 -14.20 -2.37 -43.23
N GLY A 51 -15.33 -3.09 -43.14
CA GLY A 51 -15.50 -4.43 -43.69
C GLY A 51 -15.25 -5.58 -42.72
N PHE A 52 -15.11 -5.31 -41.42
CA PHE A 52 -15.22 -6.36 -40.41
C PHE A 52 -16.67 -6.83 -40.30
N GLU A 53 -16.88 -8.12 -40.05
CA GLU A 53 -18.22 -8.75 -39.97
C GLU A 53 -18.60 -9.11 -38.54
N HIS A 54 -17.61 -9.36 -37.68
CA HIS A 54 -17.80 -9.70 -36.26
C HIS A 54 -16.82 -8.92 -35.38
N VAL A 55 -17.26 -8.52 -34.19
CA VAL A 55 -16.39 -7.84 -33.22
C VAL A 55 -16.43 -8.58 -31.90
N ARG A 56 -15.31 -9.20 -31.54
CA ARG A 56 -15.12 -9.80 -30.21
C ARG A 56 -14.67 -8.69 -29.26
N VAL A 57 -15.30 -8.58 -28.10
CA VAL A 57 -14.96 -7.57 -27.08
C VAL A 57 -14.61 -8.27 -25.78
N SER A 58 -13.41 -8.07 -25.26
CA SER A 58 -13.01 -8.51 -23.92
C SER A 58 -13.14 -7.35 -22.94
N ASP A 59 -14.11 -7.44 -22.04
CA ASP A 59 -14.25 -6.50 -20.92
C ASP A 59 -13.25 -6.87 -19.83
N SER A 60 -12.17 -6.10 -19.73
CA SER A 60 -10.95 -6.47 -19.02
C SER A 60 -10.75 -5.73 -17.71
N HIS A 61 -11.60 -4.74 -17.42
CA HIS A 61 -11.50 -3.92 -16.22
C HIS A 61 -12.10 -4.65 -15.00
N LEU A 62 -11.28 -4.93 -13.99
CA LEU A 62 -11.69 -5.74 -12.83
C LEU A 62 -11.72 -4.91 -11.53
N SER A 63 -12.66 -3.96 -11.45
CA SER A 63 -12.84 -3.10 -10.25
C SER A 63 -13.77 -3.67 -9.18
N GLY A 64 -13.77 -4.99 -9.03
CA GLY A 64 -14.57 -5.70 -8.03
C GLY A 64 -16.07 -5.78 -8.34
N SER A 65 -16.49 -5.40 -9.55
CA SER A 65 -17.89 -5.49 -10.02
C SER A 65 -18.45 -6.92 -10.06
N GLY A 66 -17.59 -7.95 -10.11
CA GLY A 66 -17.99 -9.35 -10.29
C GLY A 66 -18.75 -9.63 -11.61
N GLY A 67 -18.73 -8.68 -12.55
CA GLY A 67 -19.47 -8.74 -13.81
C GLY A 67 -19.04 -7.64 -14.78
N ALA A 68 -19.67 -7.61 -15.96
CA ALA A 68 -19.27 -6.71 -17.05
C ALA A 68 -19.48 -5.22 -16.72
N ASN A 69 -18.47 -4.41 -17.03
CA ASN A 69 -18.51 -2.96 -17.02
C ASN A 69 -19.35 -2.45 -18.20
N LEU A 70 -19.29 -3.10 -19.35
CA LEU A 70 -20.09 -2.76 -20.52
C LEU A 70 -21.58 -3.04 -20.27
N LEU A 71 -22.43 -2.10 -20.71
CA LEU A 71 -23.89 -2.23 -20.62
C LEU A 71 -24.40 -3.13 -21.75
N THR A 72 -24.64 -4.40 -21.45
CA THR A 72 -24.99 -5.43 -22.45
C THR A 72 -26.22 -5.05 -23.29
N GLU A 73 -27.22 -4.42 -22.67
CA GLU A 73 -28.44 -3.95 -23.30
C GLU A 73 -28.25 -2.77 -24.28
N ALA A 74 -27.11 -2.07 -24.17
CA ALA A 74 -26.77 -0.91 -25.00
C ALA A 74 -25.63 -1.19 -25.97
N LEU A 75 -25.03 -2.39 -25.96
CA LEU A 75 -23.98 -2.77 -26.89
C LEU A 75 -24.51 -2.97 -28.32
N HIS A 76 -23.69 -2.62 -29.30
CA HIS A 76 -23.99 -2.84 -30.71
C HIS A 76 -24.21 -4.35 -30.98
N PRO A 77 -25.24 -4.76 -31.74
CA PRO A 77 -25.61 -6.17 -31.91
C PRO A 77 -24.56 -7.06 -32.61
N ALA A 78 -23.54 -6.45 -33.23
CA ALA A 78 -22.39 -7.18 -33.81
C ALA A 78 -21.33 -7.58 -32.77
N VAL A 79 -21.47 -7.16 -31.52
CA VAL A 79 -20.54 -7.44 -30.43
C VAL A 79 -20.78 -8.83 -29.86
N GLU A 80 -19.72 -9.62 -29.82
CA GLU A 80 -19.60 -10.84 -29.02
C GLU A 80 -18.82 -10.47 -27.75
N LEU A 81 -19.54 -10.24 -26.64
CA LEU A 81 -18.95 -9.85 -25.36
C LEU A 81 -18.36 -11.06 -24.63
N HIS A 82 -17.10 -10.95 -24.21
CA HIS A 82 -16.38 -11.87 -23.35
C HIS A 82 -16.00 -11.16 -22.06
N PHE A 83 -16.24 -11.83 -20.94
CA PHE A 83 -15.78 -11.40 -19.62
C PHE A 83 -15.07 -12.59 -18.96
N LEU A 84 -13.75 -12.49 -18.84
CA LEU A 84 -12.89 -13.58 -18.36
C LEU A 84 -12.21 -13.16 -17.06
N ALA A 85 -12.83 -13.51 -15.93
CA ALA A 85 -12.38 -13.07 -14.60
C ALA A 85 -10.96 -13.54 -14.22
N GLU A 86 -10.48 -14.67 -14.77
CA GLU A 86 -9.16 -15.23 -14.41
C GLU A 86 -8.02 -14.72 -15.30
N ASP A 87 -8.28 -14.43 -16.58
CA ASP A 87 -7.30 -13.92 -17.54
C ASP A 87 -8.02 -13.11 -18.62
N ALA A 88 -8.01 -11.78 -18.45
CA ALA A 88 -8.63 -10.85 -19.38
C ALA A 88 -7.99 -10.86 -20.78
N TYR A 89 -6.77 -11.44 -20.91
CA TYR A 89 -5.98 -11.49 -22.14
C TYR A 89 -5.71 -12.94 -22.58
N ALA A 90 -6.64 -13.85 -22.26
CA ALA A 90 -6.52 -15.28 -22.55
C ALA A 90 -6.26 -15.58 -24.03
N ALA A 91 -5.46 -16.61 -24.30
CA ALA A 91 -5.07 -17.02 -25.66
C ALA A 91 -6.25 -17.20 -26.64
N PRO A 92 -7.41 -17.78 -26.26
CA PRO A 92 -8.56 -17.93 -27.16
C PRO A 92 -9.10 -16.62 -27.73
N LEU A 93 -8.91 -15.48 -27.06
CA LEU A 93 -9.38 -14.18 -27.54
C LEU A 93 -8.73 -13.78 -28.88
N PHE A 94 -7.46 -14.16 -29.08
CA PHE A 94 -6.68 -13.81 -30.26
C PHE A 94 -6.85 -14.80 -31.42
N ALA A 95 -7.55 -15.92 -31.20
CA ALA A 95 -7.80 -16.91 -32.24
C ALA A 95 -8.82 -16.40 -33.27
N ASP A 96 -8.51 -16.61 -34.55
CA ASP A 96 -9.33 -16.22 -35.71
C ASP A 96 -9.66 -14.71 -35.78
N VAL A 97 -8.72 -13.87 -35.34
CA VAL A 97 -8.83 -12.40 -35.37
C VAL A 97 -7.86 -11.81 -36.38
N GLN A 98 -8.27 -10.76 -37.12
CA GLN A 98 -7.42 -10.10 -38.11
C GLN A 98 -6.80 -8.80 -37.62
N ALA A 99 -7.31 -8.21 -36.53
CA ALA A 99 -6.71 -7.05 -35.89
C ALA A 99 -7.15 -6.93 -34.42
N VAL A 100 -6.28 -6.38 -33.57
CA VAL A 100 -6.58 -6.03 -32.18
C VAL A 100 -6.63 -4.52 -32.00
N ALA A 101 -7.62 -4.04 -31.25
CA ALA A 101 -7.70 -2.66 -30.77
C ALA A 101 -7.85 -2.64 -29.25
N CYS A 102 -7.39 -1.58 -28.60
CA CYS A 102 -7.58 -1.38 -27.16
C CYS A 102 -8.33 -0.06 -26.89
N VAL A 103 -9.37 -0.11 -26.07
CA VAL A 103 -10.22 1.04 -25.76
C VAL A 103 -10.16 1.38 -24.28
N GLY A 104 -9.96 2.66 -23.97
CA GLY A 104 -9.99 3.13 -22.58
C GLY A 104 -8.83 2.66 -21.71
N MET A 105 -7.67 2.36 -22.31
CA MET A 105 -6.49 1.88 -21.60
C MET A 105 -5.75 3.02 -20.86
N HIS A 106 -4.86 2.66 -19.93
CA HIS A 106 -3.99 3.59 -19.20
C HIS A 106 -2.50 3.31 -19.36
N ALA A 107 -1.68 4.29 -18.93
CA ALA A 107 -0.23 4.18 -18.90
C ALA A 107 0.26 3.18 -17.83
N ALA A 108 1.51 2.75 -17.95
CA ALA A 108 2.11 1.76 -17.05
C ALA A 108 2.27 2.26 -15.60
N ALA A 109 2.20 1.35 -14.64
CA ALA A 109 2.51 1.64 -13.23
C ALA A 109 3.83 2.42 -13.06
N GLY A 110 3.80 3.47 -12.23
CA GLY A 110 4.96 4.34 -11.99
C GLY A 110 5.19 5.43 -13.05
N SER A 111 4.32 5.54 -14.05
CA SER A 111 4.28 6.69 -14.97
C SER A 111 3.40 7.83 -14.43
N GLY A 112 3.39 8.97 -15.11
CA GLY A 112 2.56 10.13 -14.76
C GLY A 112 1.13 10.09 -15.30
N GLY A 113 0.69 8.97 -15.88
CA GLY A 113 -0.64 8.84 -16.46
C GLY A 113 -1.75 8.71 -15.42
N PHE A 114 -2.98 9.03 -15.83
CA PHE A 114 -4.16 8.91 -14.97
C PHE A 114 -4.47 7.42 -14.72
N GLY A 115 -4.65 7.04 -13.46
CA GLY A 115 -4.94 5.65 -13.09
C GLY A 115 -3.82 4.66 -13.45
N ALA A 116 -2.59 5.16 -13.62
CA ALA A 116 -1.48 4.34 -14.10
C ALA A 116 -1.14 3.17 -13.16
N HIS A 117 -1.43 1.95 -13.60
CA HIS A 117 -1.07 0.69 -12.94
C HIS A 117 -0.77 -0.41 -13.98
N THR A 118 -0.53 -1.65 -13.55
CA THR A 118 -0.33 -2.80 -14.47
C THR A 118 -0.81 -4.08 -13.81
N VAL A 119 -1.92 -4.66 -14.30
CA VAL A 119 -2.60 -5.88 -13.80
C VAL A 119 -3.24 -5.72 -12.42
N ASP A 120 -2.51 -5.15 -11.47
CA ASP A 120 -2.98 -4.85 -10.12
C ASP A 120 -2.37 -3.54 -9.59
N LEU A 121 -2.76 -3.17 -8.36
CA LEU A 121 -2.26 -1.98 -7.66
C LEU A 121 -1.03 -2.27 -6.80
N LEU A 122 -0.52 -3.50 -6.79
CA LEU A 122 0.52 -3.97 -5.88
C LEU A 122 1.93 -3.89 -6.46
N GLY A 123 2.06 -3.86 -7.78
CA GLY A 123 3.38 -3.82 -8.40
C GLY A 123 3.45 -3.14 -9.76
N HIS A 124 4.68 -2.94 -10.23
CA HIS A 124 4.96 -2.52 -11.60
C HIS A 124 5.74 -3.60 -12.34
N TRP A 125 5.44 -3.74 -13.63
CA TRP A 125 6.02 -4.77 -14.49
C TRP A 125 7.00 -4.13 -15.45
N THR A 126 8.15 -4.75 -15.64
CA THR A 126 9.14 -4.31 -16.62
C THR A 126 9.69 -5.48 -17.44
N CYS A 127 10.16 -5.18 -18.65
CA CYS A 127 10.90 -6.13 -19.47
C CYS A 127 12.06 -5.39 -20.14
N ALA A 128 13.29 -5.93 -20.01
CA ALA A 128 14.50 -5.28 -20.50
C ALA A 128 14.63 -3.80 -20.06
N GLY A 129 14.24 -3.49 -18.82
CA GLY A 129 14.30 -2.14 -18.25
C GLY A 129 13.17 -1.19 -18.66
N ARG A 130 12.28 -1.58 -19.58
CA ARG A 130 11.12 -0.79 -19.99
C ARG A 130 9.89 -1.16 -19.17
N ALA A 131 9.19 -0.15 -18.62
CA ALA A 131 7.89 -0.35 -17.98
C ALA A 131 6.85 -0.86 -18.98
N LEU A 132 6.03 -1.80 -18.54
CA LEU A 132 4.95 -2.39 -19.35
C LEU A 132 3.60 -1.89 -18.84
N SER A 133 2.83 -1.28 -19.73
CA SER A 133 1.39 -1.08 -19.53
C SER A 133 0.65 -2.38 -19.86
N GLU A 134 -0.62 -2.49 -19.48
CA GLU A 134 -1.46 -3.59 -19.95
C GLU A 134 -1.65 -3.56 -21.47
N THR A 135 -1.61 -2.37 -22.08
CA THR A 135 -1.55 -2.24 -23.54
C THR A 135 -0.32 -2.94 -24.10
N ASP A 136 0.86 -2.80 -23.49
CA ASP A 136 2.07 -3.52 -23.95
C ASP A 136 1.92 -5.04 -23.79
N LEU A 137 1.21 -5.52 -22.76
CA LEU A 137 0.91 -6.94 -22.58
C LEU A 137 0.02 -7.43 -23.73
N VAL A 138 -1.10 -6.75 -23.99
CA VAL A 138 -2.03 -7.12 -25.07
C VAL A 138 -1.34 -7.11 -26.43
N LEU A 139 -0.59 -6.05 -26.75
CA LEU A 139 0.10 -5.93 -28.04
C LEU A 139 1.22 -6.98 -28.18
N GLY A 140 1.95 -7.28 -27.11
CA GLY A 140 2.96 -8.34 -27.13
C GLY A 140 2.34 -9.73 -27.37
N LEU A 141 1.21 -9.99 -26.72
CA LEU A 141 0.46 -11.23 -26.88
C LEU A 141 -0.11 -11.38 -28.31
N ALA A 142 -0.58 -10.28 -28.90
CA ALA A 142 -1.00 -10.23 -30.30
C ALA A 142 0.17 -10.45 -31.27
N ALA A 143 1.32 -9.81 -31.02
CA ALA A 143 2.52 -9.95 -31.85
C ALA A 143 3.02 -11.41 -31.88
N GLU A 144 2.99 -12.12 -30.75
CA GLU A 144 3.39 -13.54 -30.67
C GLU A 144 2.59 -14.45 -31.61
N VAL A 145 1.29 -14.15 -31.81
CA VAL A 145 0.41 -14.92 -32.70
C VAL A 145 0.20 -14.26 -34.07
N GLY A 146 0.96 -13.22 -34.39
CA GLY A 146 0.92 -12.53 -35.68
C GLY A 146 -0.33 -11.68 -35.93
N VAL A 147 -1.08 -11.32 -34.88
CA VAL A 147 -2.24 -10.43 -35.00
C VAL A 147 -1.77 -8.97 -35.00
N PRO A 148 -2.06 -8.18 -36.05
CA PRO A 148 -1.64 -6.78 -36.12
C PRO A 148 -2.48 -5.87 -35.21
N GLY A 149 -1.88 -4.76 -34.77
CA GLY A 149 -2.56 -3.74 -33.96
C GLY A 149 -3.23 -2.68 -34.80
N LEU A 150 -4.47 -2.36 -34.49
CA LEU A 150 -5.28 -1.34 -35.17
C LEU A 150 -5.09 0.03 -34.52
N LEU A 151 -5.55 0.15 -33.26
CA LEU A 151 -5.47 1.38 -32.48
C LEU A 151 -5.50 1.10 -30.99
N VAL A 152 -5.05 2.09 -30.22
CA VAL A 152 -5.17 2.16 -28.76
C VAL A 152 -5.76 3.52 -28.40
N SER A 153 -6.65 3.57 -27.41
CA SER A 153 -7.11 4.83 -26.83
C SER A 153 -6.88 4.85 -25.32
N GLY A 154 -6.60 6.06 -24.81
CA GLY A 154 -6.26 6.32 -23.42
C GLY A 154 -5.86 7.77 -23.21
N ASP A 155 -5.13 8.06 -22.14
CA ASP A 155 -4.57 9.40 -21.91
C ASP A 155 -3.38 9.71 -22.84
N ASP A 156 -2.90 10.95 -22.76
CA ASP A 156 -1.73 11.43 -23.49
C ASP A 156 -0.44 10.72 -23.10
N VAL A 157 -0.26 10.38 -21.82
CA VAL A 157 0.92 9.63 -21.34
C VAL A 157 1.00 8.24 -21.98
N LEU A 158 -0.11 7.49 -22.02
CA LEU A 158 -0.18 6.22 -22.73
C LEU A 158 0.09 6.44 -24.23
N CYS A 159 -0.62 7.37 -24.86
CA CYS A 159 -0.46 7.69 -26.28
C CYS A 159 1.00 7.93 -26.68
N ASP A 160 1.71 8.75 -25.90
CA ASP A 160 3.11 9.10 -26.15
C ASP A 160 4.02 7.87 -25.98
N SER A 161 3.73 7.01 -24.99
CA SER A 161 4.49 5.77 -24.75
C SER A 161 4.38 4.74 -25.88
N LEU A 162 3.36 4.85 -26.75
CA LEU A 162 3.22 3.96 -27.91
C LEU A 162 4.32 4.20 -28.94
N GLY A 163 4.91 5.40 -29.00
CA GLY A 163 6.02 5.69 -29.91
C GLY A 163 5.71 5.44 -31.39
N GLY A 164 4.43 5.53 -31.79
CA GLY A 164 3.98 5.25 -33.15
C GLY A 164 3.90 3.77 -33.56
N ARG A 165 4.19 2.83 -32.64
CA ARG A 165 4.06 1.37 -32.84
C ARG A 165 2.64 0.96 -33.26
N VAL A 166 1.65 1.67 -32.75
CA VAL A 166 0.22 1.51 -33.07
C VAL A 166 -0.45 2.89 -33.09
N SER A 167 -1.58 3.03 -33.80
CA SER A 167 -2.31 4.29 -33.83
C SER A 167 -2.88 4.66 -32.46
N GLY A 168 -2.56 5.83 -31.93
CA GLY A 168 -3.16 6.36 -30.70
C GLY A 168 -4.40 7.23 -30.94
N VAL A 169 -5.38 7.15 -30.03
CA VAL A 169 -6.49 8.11 -29.89
C VAL A 169 -6.51 8.61 -28.44
N CYS A 170 -5.95 9.80 -28.21
CA CYS A 170 -5.84 10.34 -26.85
C CYS A 170 -7.18 10.95 -26.43
N THR A 171 -7.80 10.42 -25.40
CA THR A 171 -9.16 10.78 -24.94
C THR A 171 -9.13 11.91 -23.92
N LYS A 172 -8.00 12.07 -23.22
CA LYS A 172 -7.79 13.01 -22.11
C LYS A 172 -6.32 13.37 -21.96
N THR A 173 -6.06 14.42 -21.18
CA THR A 173 -4.73 14.80 -20.70
C THR A 173 -4.63 14.44 -19.22
N ALA A 174 -3.64 13.64 -18.84
CA ALA A 174 -3.34 13.35 -17.44
C ALA A 174 -2.74 14.58 -16.76
N LEU A 175 -3.29 14.95 -15.60
CA LEU A 175 -2.75 16.04 -14.77
C LEU A 175 -1.95 15.48 -13.60
N SER A 176 -2.38 14.33 -13.09
CA SER A 176 -1.71 13.54 -12.07
C SER A 176 -2.18 12.09 -12.17
N LEU A 177 -1.71 11.24 -11.25
CA LEU A 177 -2.21 9.88 -11.10
C LEU A 177 -3.74 9.83 -10.87
N THR A 178 -4.32 10.88 -10.29
CA THR A 178 -5.71 10.88 -9.80
C THR A 178 -6.61 11.91 -10.45
N GLU A 179 -6.06 12.77 -11.31
CA GLU A 179 -6.79 13.83 -11.99
C GLU A 179 -6.46 13.84 -13.49
N ALA A 180 -7.49 14.01 -14.32
CA ALA A 180 -7.34 14.18 -15.75
C ALA A 180 -8.28 15.25 -16.29
N ARG A 181 -8.01 15.69 -17.52
CA ARG A 181 -8.88 16.59 -18.27
C ARG A 181 -9.29 15.92 -19.57
N SER A 182 -10.53 15.47 -19.62
CA SER A 182 -11.05 14.81 -20.81
C SER A 182 -11.41 15.73 -21.95
N ARG A 183 -11.25 15.20 -23.17
CA ARG A 183 -11.85 15.76 -24.38
C ARG A 183 -13.36 15.50 -24.37
N PRO A 184 -14.15 16.24 -25.18
CA PRO A 184 -15.57 15.95 -25.33
C PRO A 184 -15.81 14.52 -25.82
N SER A 185 -16.64 13.74 -25.11
CA SER A 185 -16.88 12.32 -25.43
C SER A 185 -17.37 12.10 -26.86
N GLU A 186 -18.25 12.96 -27.37
CA GLU A 186 -18.73 12.88 -28.76
C GLU A 186 -17.60 12.99 -29.79
N ALA A 187 -16.61 13.87 -29.52
CA ALA A 187 -15.45 14.04 -30.39
C ALA A 187 -14.52 12.81 -30.33
N VAL A 188 -14.37 12.19 -29.16
CA VAL A 188 -13.61 10.94 -28.98
C VAL A 188 -14.29 9.79 -29.72
N CYS A 189 -15.60 9.59 -29.54
CA CYS A 189 -16.39 8.60 -30.28
C CYS A 189 -16.26 8.80 -31.80
N ALA A 190 -16.40 10.03 -32.30
CA ALA A 190 -16.24 10.33 -33.72
C ALA A 190 -14.83 9.97 -34.22
N GLN A 191 -13.78 10.26 -33.44
CA GLN A 191 -12.41 9.92 -33.79
C GLN A 191 -12.15 8.41 -33.76
N LEU A 192 -12.68 7.67 -32.78
CA LEU A 192 -12.57 6.21 -32.71
C LEU A 192 -13.23 5.56 -33.93
N ARG A 193 -14.44 6.00 -34.30
CA ARG A 193 -15.14 5.53 -35.50
C ARG A 193 -14.33 5.73 -36.77
N LEU A 194 -13.69 6.89 -36.93
CA LEU A 194 -12.82 7.18 -38.08
C LEU A 194 -11.51 6.40 -38.03
N ALA A 195 -10.92 6.22 -36.85
CA ALA A 195 -9.66 5.52 -36.67
C ALA A 195 -9.78 4.01 -36.95
N ALA A 196 -10.97 3.43 -36.84
CA ALA A 196 -11.26 2.04 -37.19
C ALA A 196 -10.95 1.69 -38.65
N ALA A 197 -11.03 2.66 -39.56
CA ALA A 197 -10.73 2.49 -40.99
C ALA A 197 -9.23 2.58 -41.32
N ARG A 198 -8.37 2.83 -40.33
CA ARG A 198 -6.91 2.87 -40.54
C ARG A 198 -6.38 1.46 -40.77
N PRO A 199 -5.30 1.29 -41.55
CA PRO A 199 -4.68 -0.02 -41.71
C PRO A 199 -4.08 -0.48 -40.38
N ALA A 200 -4.38 -1.73 -40.00
CA ALA A 200 -3.69 -2.40 -38.91
C ALA A 200 -2.21 -2.57 -39.24
N ARG A 201 -1.36 -2.51 -38.21
CA ARG A 201 0.11 -2.54 -38.35
C ARG A 201 0.68 -3.80 -37.71
N PRO A 202 1.68 -4.45 -38.31
CA PRO A 202 2.47 -5.46 -37.63
C PRO A 202 3.01 -4.91 -36.31
N LEU A 203 2.96 -5.73 -35.26
CA LEU A 203 3.41 -5.37 -33.92
C LEU A 203 4.82 -5.91 -33.67
N GLU A 204 5.62 -5.14 -32.96
CA GLU A 204 6.93 -5.59 -32.51
C GLU A 204 6.76 -6.55 -31.32
N PRO A 205 7.44 -7.72 -31.32
CA PRO A 205 7.45 -8.60 -30.16
C PRO A 205 8.03 -7.92 -28.93
N VAL A 206 7.51 -8.27 -27.75
CA VAL A 206 8.15 -7.90 -26.48
C VAL A 206 9.52 -8.58 -26.41
N PRO A 207 10.59 -7.87 -25.94
CA PRO A 207 11.92 -8.45 -25.85
C PRO A 207 11.95 -9.83 -25.19
N GLU A 208 12.83 -10.70 -25.68
CA GLU A 208 13.11 -12.02 -25.10
C GLU A 208 13.95 -11.88 -23.82
N ALA A 209 13.38 -11.24 -22.82
CA ALA A 209 13.95 -11.05 -21.49
C ALA A 209 12.92 -11.42 -20.41
N PRO A 210 13.35 -11.70 -19.17
CA PRO A 210 12.44 -11.96 -18.07
C PRO A 210 11.45 -10.80 -17.87
N LEU A 211 10.23 -11.13 -17.46
CA LEU A 211 9.32 -10.14 -16.87
C LEU A 211 9.72 -9.93 -15.42
N VAL A 212 10.01 -8.68 -15.06
CA VAL A 212 10.37 -8.31 -13.70
C VAL A 212 9.18 -7.63 -13.04
N LEU A 213 8.68 -8.24 -11.97
CA LEU A 213 7.58 -7.70 -11.16
C LEU A 213 8.20 -7.12 -9.89
N THR A 214 7.97 -5.83 -9.66
CA THR A 214 8.40 -5.14 -8.44
C THR A 214 7.18 -4.76 -7.62
N PHE A 215 7.06 -5.37 -6.44
CA PHE A 215 5.93 -5.23 -5.53
C PHE A 215 6.15 -4.12 -4.48
N LYS A 216 5.09 -3.75 -3.78
CA LYS A 216 5.08 -2.74 -2.72
C LYS A 216 5.47 -3.30 -1.34
N SER A 217 5.39 -4.62 -1.15
CA SER A 217 5.88 -5.33 0.04
C SER A 217 6.82 -6.50 -0.31
N GLN A 218 7.70 -6.87 0.62
CA GLN A 218 8.55 -8.05 0.50
C GLN A 218 7.75 -9.33 0.69
N HIS A 219 6.67 -9.28 1.47
CA HIS A 219 5.77 -10.41 1.60
C HIS A 219 5.10 -10.75 0.27
N GLN A 220 4.55 -9.76 -0.43
CA GLN A 220 3.99 -9.89 -1.79
C GLN A 220 5.00 -10.54 -2.75
N ALA A 221 6.25 -10.05 -2.78
CA ALA A 221 7.31 -10.65 -3.57
C ALA A 221 7.65 -12.10 -3.14
N GLY A 222 7.51 -12.41 -1.85
CA GLY A 222 7.65 -13.76 -1.31
C GLY A 222 6.55 -14.71 -1.77
N LEU A 223 5.29 -14.26 -1.76
CA LEU A 223 4.15 -15.00 -2.30
C LEU A 223 4.33 -15.29 -3.79
N ALA A 224 4.67 -14.26 -4.55
CA ALA A 224 4.93 -14.35 -5.98
C ALA A 224 6.02 -15.39 -6.29
N ALA A 225 7.12 -15.40 -5.54
CA ALA A 225 8.21 -16.35 -5.74
C ALA A 225 7.78 -17.82 -5.54
N ARG A 226 6.79 -18.10 -4.68
CA ARG A 226 6.26 -19.46 -4.47
C ARG A 226 5.52 -20.04 -5.68
N THR A 227 5.22 -19.22 -6.67
CA THR A 227 4.60 -19.66 -7.94
C THR A 227 5.62 -20.17 -8.97
N GLY A 228 6.92 -20.14 -8.63
CA GLY A 228 8.03 -20.51 -9.52
C GLY A 228 8.79 -19.32 -10.10
N ALA A 229 8.37 -18.09 -9.80
CA ALA A 229 9.14 -16.89 -10.14
C ALA A 229 10.44 -16.82 -9.31
N ARG A 230 11.55 -16.40 -9.93
CA ARG A 230 12.85 -16.29 -9.24
C ARG A 230 12.89 -15.00 -8.43
N ARG A 231 13.17 -15.08 -7.12
CA ARG A 231 13.38 -13.88 -6.29
C ARG A 231 14.66 -13.16 -6.75
N ALA A 232 14.54 -11.88 -7.11
CA ALA A 232 15.63 -11.04 -7.63
C ALA A 232 15.98 -9.86 -6.71
N GLY A 233 15.22 -9.68 -5.64
CA GLY A 233 15.49 -8.71 -4.58
C GLY A 233 14.39 -8.73 -3.53
N PRO A 234 14.47 -7.86 -2.50
CA PRO A 234 13.47 -7.81 -1.43
C PRO A 234 12.06 -7.58 -1.97
N TYR A 235 11.92 -6.73 -2.98
CA TYR A 235 10.60 -6.40 -3.56
C TYR A 235 10.40 -6.95 -4.97
N ARG A 236 11.30 -7.79 -5.49
CA ARG A 236 11.36 -8.11 -6.91
C ARG A 236 11.40 -9.60 -7.20
N VAL A 237 10.63 -10.02 -8.20
CA VAL A 237 10.72 -11.35 -8.81
C VAL A 237 10.92 -11.24 -10.31
N GLU A 238 11.58 -12.24 -10.88
CA GLU A 238 11.79 -12.41 -12.31
C GLU A 238 11.05 -13.65 -12.80
N VAL A 239 10.36 -13.51 -13.93
CA VAL A 239 9.55 -14.55 -14.54
C VAL A 239 10.11 -14.87 -15.92
N GLU A 240 10.62 -16.08 -16.05
CA GLU A 240 11.19 -16.64 -17.27
C GLU A 240 10.19 -17.58 -17.96
N GLY A 241 10.35 -17.75 -19.27
CA GLY A 241 9.48 -18.58 -20.11
C GLY A 241 9.94 -18.53 -21.57
N ALA A 242 9.67 -19.62 -22.30
CA ALA A 242 10.09 -19.83 -23.67
C ALA A 242 9.37 -18.90 -24.66
N THR A 243 8.12 -18.55 -24.37
CA THR A 243 7.35 -17.55 -25.14
C THR A 243 6.91 -16.40 -24.26
N PHE A 244 6.51 -15.28 -24.86
CA PHE A 244 5.92 -14.17 -24.12
C PHE A 244 4.60 -14.56 -23.46
N ARG A 245 3.76 -15.39 -24.11
CA ARG A 245 2.55 -15.98 -23.50
C ARG A 245 2.85 -16.75 -22.22
N GLU A 246 3.91 -17.56 -22.23
CA GLU A 246 4.32 -18.32 -21.06
C GLU A 246 4.79 -17.40 -19.94
N ARG A 247 5.62 -16.39 -20.26
CA ARG A 247 6.06 -15.37 -19.29
C ARG A 247 4.88 -14.61 -18.70
N TYR A 248 3.94 -14.14 -19.53
CA TYR A 248 2.72 -13.45 -19.12
C TYR A 248 1.87 -14.32 -18.19
N THR A 249 1.56 -15.56 -18.58
CA THR A 249 0.71 -16.46 -17.77
C THR A 249 1.34 -16.74 -16.40
N ARG A 250 2.66 -16.96 -16.36
CA ARG A 250 3.38 -17.18 -15.10
C ARG A 250 3.43 -15.91 -14.25
N ALA A 251 3.60 -14.74 -14.87
CA ALA A 251 3.60 -13.46 -14.18
C ALA A 251 2.22 -13.11 -13.61
N LEU A 252 1.14 -13.40 -14.34
CA LEU A 252 -0.23 -13.23 -13.86
C LEU A 252 -0.49 -14.10 -12.62
N ARG A 253 -0.03 -15.36 -12.63
CA ARG A 253 -0.11 -16.22 -11.43
C ARG A 253 0.69 -15.66 -10.25
N ALA A 254 1.88 -15.11 -10.51
CA ALA A 254 2.72 -14.52 -9.48
C ALA A 254 2.08 -13.26 -8.86
N SER A 255 1.49 -12.40 -9.69
CA SER A 255 0.72 -11.23 -9.27
C SER A 255 -0.54 -11.62 -8.50
N ALA A 256 -1.33 -12.59 -9.00
CA ALA A 256 -2.51 -13.11 -8.29
C ALA A 256 -2.16 -13.71 -6.92
N ALA A 257 -1.05 -14.45 -6.82
CA ALA A 257 -0.55 -14.96 -5.54
C ALA A 257 -0.18 -13.82 -4.58
N ALA A 258 0.48 -12.78 -5.07
CA ALA A 258 0.80 -11.59 -4.27
C ALA A 258 -0.47 -10.88 -3.78
N ALA A 259 -1.51 -10.78 -4.62
CA ALA A 259 -2.77 -10.12 -4.28
C ALA A 259 -3.57 -10.80 -3.17
N SER A 260 -3.29 -12.08 -2.86
CA SER A 260 -3.99 -12.80 -1.79
C SER A 260 -3.82 -12.18 -0.39
N VAL A 261 -2.79 -11.35 -0.18
CA VAL A 261 -2.61 -10.58 1.07
C VAL A 261 -3.72 -9.58 1.33
N LEU A 262 -4.29 -9.01 0.26
CA LEU A 262 -5.22 -7.89 0.37
C LEU A 262 -6.53 -8.31 1.01
N THR A 263 -6.91 -9.59 0.90
CA THR A 263 -8.13 -10.16 1.49
C THR A 263 -8.29 -9.86 2.98
N HIS A 264 -7.17 -9.74 3.72
CA HIS A 264 -7.18 -9.45 5.16
C HIS A 264 -6.83 -7.98 5.47
N ALA A 265 -6.23 -7.25 4.51
CA ALA A 265 -5.73 -5.90 4.70
C ALA A 265 -6.77 -4.81 4.39
N VAL A 266 -7.76 -5.09 3.52
CA VAL A 266 -8.84 -4.14 3.20
C VAL A 266 -10.00 -4.27 4.19
N ALA A 267 -10.66 -3.14 4.48
CA ALA A 267 -11.70 -3.04 5.50
C ALA A 267 -13.07 -3.57 5.04
N GLY A 268 -13.26 -3.83 3.75
CA GLY A 268 -14.51 -4.32 3.18
C GLY A 268 -14.33 -5.00 1.82
N GLY A 269 -15.40 -5.63 1.34
CA GLY A 269 -15.45 -6.22 0.01
C GLY A 269 -15.83 -5.23 -1.08
N PRO A 270 -15.72 -5.61 -2.36
CA PRO A 270 -16.17 -4.79 -3.47
C PRO A 270 -17.60 -4.27 -3.31
N GLY A 271 -17.81 -3.00 -3.64
CA GLY A 271 -19.09 -2.31 -3.46
C GLY A 271 -19.28 -1.64 -2.10
N ASP A 272 -18.38 -1.88 -1.13
CA ASP A 272 -18.35 -1.16 0.15
C ASP A 272 -17.56 0.17 0.04
N ALA A 273 -17.99 1.21 0.74
CA ALA A 273 -17.30 2.51 0.75
C ALA A 273 -15.88 2.42 1.35
N SER A 274 -15.66 1.50 2.29
CA SER A 274 -14.35 1.22 2.86
C SER A 274 -13.39 0.58 1.85
N PHE A 275 -13.89 -0.33 1.00
CA PHE A 275 -13.11 -0.92 -0.10
C PHE A 275 -12.66 0.14 -1.10
N SER A 276 -13.56 1.07 -1.48
CA SER A 276 -13.16 2.17 -2.38
C SER A 276 -12.05 3.02 -1.79
N ARG A 277 -12.08 3.33 -0.49
CA ARG A 277 -11.00 4.08 0.17
C ARG A 277 -9.68 3.32 0.16
N ASP A 278 -9.70 2.03 0.51
CA ASP A 278 -8.46 1.25 0.57
C ASP A 278 -7.88 1.02 -0.83
N ALA A 279 -8.72 0.80 -1.86
CA ALA A 279 -8.29 0.74 -3.25
C ALA A 279 -7.64 2.07 -3.71
N LEU A 280 -8.24 3.22 -3.38
CA LEU A 280 -7.63 4.53 -3.65
C LEU A 280 -6.30 4.71 -2.91
N ALA A 281 -6.20 4.26 -1.66
CA ALA A 281 -4.96 4.34 -0.91
C ALA A 281 -3.85 3.49 -1.55
N LEU A 282 -4.18 2.32 -2.12
CA LEU A 282 -3.23 1.48 -2.85
C LEU A 282 -2.70 2.17 -4.12
N PHE A 283 -3.50 2.97 -4.83
CA PHE A 283 -2.99 3.79 -5.94
C PHE A 283 -1.89 4.74 -5.46
N HIS A 284 -2.08 5.38 -4.30
CA HIS A 284 -1.12 6.32 -3.73
C HIS A 284 0.07 5.67 -3.04
N LEU A 285 0.00 4.38 -2.70
CA LEU A 285 1.08 3.67 -2.04
C LEU A 285 2.31 3.61 -2.95
N PRO A 286 3.43 4.27 -2.61
CA PRO A 286 4.62 4.23 -3.45
C PRO A 286 5.26 2.84 -3.46
N GLY A 287 5.80 2.46 -4.61
CA GLY A 287 6.70 1.31 -4.72
C GLY A 287 8.04 1.56 -4.01
N PRO A 288 8.87 0.53 -3.85
CA PRO A 288 10.22 0.68 -3.30
C PRO A 288 11.02 1.68 -4.16
N PRO A 289 11.80 2.59 -3.54
CA PRO A 289 12.59 3.56 -4.26
C PRO A 289 13.68 2.86 -5.09
N ALA A 290 14.07 3.47 -6.22
CA ALA A 290 15.11 2.91 -7.10
C ALA A 290 16.48 2.82 -6.40
N LEU A 291 16.75 3.75 -5.49
CA LEU A 291 17.92 3.78 -4.62
C LEU A 291 17.46 3.91 -3.17
N ALA A 292 18.11 3.19 -2.26
CA ALA A 292 17.84 3.34 -0.84
C ALA A 292 18.20 4.77 -0.40
N PRO A 293 17.34 5.45 0.39
CA PRO A 293 17.68 6.76 0.93
C PRO A 293 18.89 6.67 1.85
N PRO A 294 19.70 7.74 1.98
CA PRO A 294 20.79 7.77 2.94
C PRO A 294 20.25 7.64 4.37
N PRO A 295 21.03 7.06 5.30
CA PRO A 295 20.61 6.98 6.69
C PRO A 295 20.44 8.38 7.31
N PRO A 296 19.37 8.63 8.07
CA PRO A 296 19.09 9.94 8.67
C PRO A 296 19.87 10.13 9.98
N VAL A 297 21.21 10.00 9.93
CA VAL A 297 22.07 9.97 11.14
C VAL A 297 21.97 11.28 11.92
N ALA A 298 22.08 12.42 11.25
CA ALA A 298 22.04 13.72 11.90
C ALA A 298 20.66 14.00 12.52
N GLU A 299 19.59 13.60 11.83
CA GLU A 299 18.21 13.73 12.29
C GLU A 299 17.97 12.86 13.52
N ALA A 300 18.51 11.63 13.53
CA ALA A 300 18.43 10.71 14.66
C ALA A 300 19.17 11.25 15.90
N GLU A 301 20.36 11.82 15.71
CA GLU A 301 21.13 12.46 16.80
C GLU A 301 20.41 13.68 17.37
N ARG A 302 19.86 14.56 16.52
CA ARG A 302 19.03 15.69 16.99
C ARG A 302 17.78 15.24 17.73
N ALA A 303 17.11 14.18 17.25
CA ALA A 303 15.95 13.60 17.94
C ALA A 303 16.33 13.05 19.31
N LEU A 304 17.50 12.41 19.44
CA LEU A 304 18.01 11.94 20.73
C LEU A 304 18.25 13.11 21.70
N GLU A 305 18.91 14.18 21.24
CA GLU A 305 19.17 15.37 22.05
C GLU A 305 17.86 16.01 22.54
N ALA A 306 16.89 16.21 21.63
CA ALA A 306 15.58 16.77 21.96
C ALA A 306 14.78 15.88 22.93
N PHE A 307 14.82 14.57 22.71
CA PHE A 307 14.17 13.58 23.58
C PHE A 307 14.76 13.61 24.99
N LEU A 308 16.08 13.60 25.11
CA LEU A 308 16.74 13.70 26.41
C LEU A 308 16.46 15.05 27.05
N ALA A 309 16.46 16.17 26.32
CA ALA A 309 16.12 17.46 26.91
C ALA A 309 14.68 17.52 27.45
N SER A 310 13.71 17.02 26.68
CA SER A 310 12.28 17.06 27.03
C SER A 310 11.91 16.11 28.18
N THR A 311 12.66 15.02 28.36
CA THR A 311 12.42 14.05 29.43
C THR A 311 13.33 14.24 30.65
N ALA A 312 14.00 15.39 30.78
CA ALA A 312 14.85 15.70 31.93
C ALA A 312 14.07 15.98 33.23
N GLY A 313 12.74 16.05 33.16
CA GLY A 313 11.84 16.27 34.28
C GLY A 313 11.92 15.19 35.37
N THR A 314 11.35 15.52 36.53
CA THR A 314 11.23 14.60 37.68
C THR A 314 9.81 14.08 37.89
N ASP A 315 8.87 14.48 37.03
CA ASP A 315 7.52 13.94 37.02
C ASP A 315 7.50 12.48 36.51
N ASP A 316 6.47 11.74 36.92
CA ASP A 316 6.32 10.32 36.63
C ASP A 316 6.28 10.04 35.12
N VAL A 317 5.62 10.90 34.34
CA VAL A 317 5.46 10.76 32.89
C VAL A 317 6.81 10.88 32.19
N SER A 318 7.58 11.94 32.48
CA SER A 318 8.92 12.13 31.92
C SER A 318 9.87 10.98 32.26
N ARG A 319 9.83 10.50 33.51
CA ARG A 319 10.69 9.39 33.97
C ARG A 319 10.35 8.07 33.29
N ALA A 320 9.06 7.72 33.23
CA ALA A 320 8.59 6.50 32.59
C ALA A 320 8.89 6.51 31.10
N LEU A 321 8.54 7.60 30.40
CA LEU A 321 8.77 7.76 28.96
C LEU A 321 10.27 7.64 28.62
N ARG A 322 11.15 8.29 29.40
CA ARG A 322 12.60 8.16 29.23
C ARG A 322 13.07 6.71 29.31
N ALA A 323 12.70 6.02 30.38
CA ALA A 323 13.18 4.66 30.62
C ALA A 323 12.61 3.66 29.60
N LEU A 324 11.32 3.77 29.26
CA LEU A 324 10.68 2.90 28.28
C LEU A 324 11.29 3.09 26.88
N THR A 325 11.43 4.34 26.43
CA THR A 325 12.00 4.63 25.10
C THR A 325 13.44 4.14 24.99
N LEU A 326 14.29 4.38 26.00
CA LEU A 326 15.66 3.87 26.00
C LEU A 326 15.71 2.33 26.06
N HIS A 327 14.77 1.71 26.78
CA HIS A 327 14.63 0.25 26.82
C HIS A 327 14.27 -0.34 25.45
N MET A 328 13.32 0.29 24.75
CA MET A 328 12.93 -0.05 23.39
C MET A 328 14.07 0.19 22.39
N LEU A 329 14.76 1.34 22.50
CA LEU A 329 15.85 1.72 21.60
C LEU A 329 17.02 0.73 21.67
N GLU A 330 17.39 0.27 22.87
CA GLU A 330 18.43 -0.75 23.05
C GLU A 330 18.06 -2.07 22.33
N GLY A 331 16.78 -2.43 22.30
CA GLY A 331 16.32 -3.65 21.61
C GLY A 331 16.18 -3.46 20.09
N HIS A 332 15.65 -2.31 19.66
CA HIS A 332 15.33 -2.01 18.27
C HIS A 332 16.53 -1.60 17.41
N ALA A 333 17.49 -0.91 18.04
CA ALA A 333 18.68 -0.36 17.39
C ALA A 333 19.94 -0.53 18.28
N PRO A 334 20.34 -1.78 18.61
CA PRO A 334 21.38 -2.05 19.59
C PRO A 334 22.75 -1.48 19.22
N ARG A 335 23.11 -1.44 17.93
CA ARG A 335 24.40 -0.88 17.50
C ARG A 335 24.40 0.64 17.60
N VAL A 336 23.31 1.28 17.18
CA VAL A 336 23.13 2.73 17.36
C VAL A 336 23.15 3.10 18.84
N PHE A 337 22.40 2.37 19.67
CA PHE A 337 22.35 2.56 21.12
C PHE A 337 23.73 2.47 21.78
N SER A 338 24.51 1.42 21.43
CA SER A 338 25.86 1.23 21.94
C SER A 338 26.81 2.35 21.49
N ARG A 339 26.74 2.74 20.22
CA ARG A 339 27.56 3.82 19.65
C ARG A 339 27.30 5.17 20.32
N TRP A 340 26.05 5.45 20.67
CA TRP A 340 25.68 6.66 21.40
C TRP A 340 25.99 6.59 22.90
N GLY A 341 26.49 5.45 23.41
CA GLY A 341 26.90 5.30 24.80
C GLY A 341 25.75 5.45 25.80
N LEU A 342 24.54 5.00 25.43
CA LEU A 342 23.32 5.26 26.20
C LEU A 342 23.11 4.34 27.42
N GLU A 343 23.98 3.34 27.63
CA GLU A 343 23.89 2.41 28.75
C GLU A 343 23.79 3.12 30.12
N PRO A 344 24.69 4.07 30.49
CA PRO A 344 24.61 4.75 31.78
C PRO A 344 23.33 5.58 31.94
N THR A 345 22.86 6.19 30.85
CA THR A 345 21.61 6.97 30.82
C THR A 345 20.41 6.08 31.09
N LEU A 346 20.36 4.90 30.47
CA LEU A 346 19.30 3.92 30.68
C LEU A 346 19.33 3.35 32.10
N GLN A 347 20.50 3.03 32.65
CA GLN A 347 20.62 2.59 34.05
C GLN A 347 20.12 3.65 35.03
N THR A 348 20.47 4.92 34.80
CA THR A 348 19.99 6.05 35.62
C THR A 348 18.47 6.23 35.51
N ALA A 349 17.93 6.17 34.28
CA ALA A 349 16.50 6.26 34.05
C ALA A 349 15.74 5.11 34.72
N GLY A 350 16.23 3.87 34.61
CA GLY A 350 15.64 2.69 35.25
C GLY A 350 15.65 2.75 36.78
N ALA A 351 16.72 3.29 37.37
CA ALA A 351 16.80 3.51 38.81
C ALA A 351 15.75 4.53 39.29
N ALA A 352 15.57 5.64 38.56
CA ALA A 352 14.60 6.69 38.88
C ALA A 352 13.14 6.20 38.89
N LEU A 353 12.83 5.10 38.19
CA LEU A 353 11.49 4.48 38.22
C LEU A 353 11.09 3.97 39.62
N ALA A 354 12.04 3.79 40.55
CA ALA A 354 11.73 3.39 41.92
C ALA A 354 10.91 4.44 42.69
N GLU A 355 10.94 5.70 42.24
CA GLU A 355 10.25 6.81 42.86
C GLU A 355 8.79 6.96 42.38
N ILE A 356 8.41 6.26 41.31
CA ILE A 356 7.05 6.32 40.74
C ILE A 356 6.10 5.45 41.57
N SER A 357 4.97 6.03 41.98
CA SER A 357 3.95 5.32 42.75
C SER A 357 3.20 4.31 41.88
N LEU A 358 3.02 3.07 42.37
CA LEU A 358 2.15 2.08 41.70
C LEU A 358 0.68 2.18 42.12
N SER A 359 0.30 3.18 42.91
CA SER A 359 -1.11 3.42 43.27
C SER A 359 -1.92 3.80 42.03
N LEU A 360 -3.20 3.45 41.98
CA LEU A 360 -4.11 3.86 40.91
C LEU A 360 -5.38 4.46 41.52
N PRO A 361 -5.30 5.66 42.11
CA PRO A 361 -6.44 6.27 42.80
C PRO A 361 -7.56 6.64 41.82
N VAL A 362 -8.76 6.79 42.35
CA VAL A 362 -9.88 7.36 41.59
C VAL A 362 -9.52 8.77 41.15
N GLY A 363 -9.82 9.11 39.89
CA GLY A 363 -9.46 10.39 39.28
C GLY A 363 -8.06 10.47 38.68
N LEU A 364 -7.22 9.43 38.77
CA LEU A 364 -5.92 9.41 38.10
C LEU A 364 -6.07 9.54 36.58
N ALA A 365 -5.25 10.40 35.96
CA ALA A 365 -5.28 10.63 34.52
C ALA A 365 -4.73 9.43 33.73
N PRO A 366 -5.23 9.16 32.50
CA PRO A 366 -4.75 8.06 31.65
C PRO A 366 -3.24 8.06 31.41
N GLU A 367 -2.65 9.22 31.14
CA GLU A 367 -1.21 9.37 30.89
C GLU A 367 -0.38 9.03 32.13
N GLU A 368 -0.83 9.46 33.33
CA GLU A 368 -0.16 9.13 34.59
C GLU A 368 -0.30 7.63 34.92
N ALA A 369 -1.46 7.04 34.64
CA ALA A 369 -1.64 5.60 34.80
C ALA A 369 -0.72 4.81 33.86
N MET A 370 -0.61 5.24 32.60
CA MET A 370 0.32 4.66 31.62
C MET A 370 1.75 4.72 32.13
N ALA A 371 2.21 5.91 32.55
CA ALA A 371 3.54 6.09 33.10
C ALA A 371 3.86 5.15 34.28
N ARG A 372 2.88 4.90 35.16
CA ARG A 372 3.05 3.98 36.30
C ARG A 372 3.19 2.53 35.86
N ILE A 373 2.41 2.09 34.87
CA ILE A 373 2.49 0.71 34.37
C ILE A 373 3.73 0.52 33.50
N ASP A 374 4.12 1.50 32.68
CA ASP A 374 5.37 1.50 31.92
C ASP A 374 6.58 1.40 32.85
N ALA A 375 6.59 2.20 33.92
CA ALA A 375 7.62 2.15 34.93
C ALA A 375 7.71 0.77 35.58
N TRP A 376 6.58 0.18 35.96
CA TRP A 376 6.53 -1.18 36.50
C TRP A 376 7.06 -2.22 35.50
N PHE A 377 6.61 -2.14 34.26
CA PHE A 377 6.99 -3.05 33.17
C PHE A 377 8.51 -3.00 32.94
N VAL A 378 9.08 -1.82 32.72
CA VAL A 378 10.52 -1.66 32.46
C VAL A 378 11.35 -2.16 33.65
N ARG A 379 10.94 -1.85 34.88
CA ARG A 379 11.65 -2.33 36.08
C ARG A 379 11.66 -3.85 36.16
N ARG A 380 10.52 -4.49 35.88
CA ARG A 380 10.38 -5.94 35.87
C ARG A 380 11.26 -6.58 34.80
N GLU A 381 11.20 -6.08 33.57
CA GLU A 381 11.99 -6.61 32.44
C GLU A 381 13.50 -6.45 32.63
N ARG A 382 13.92 -5.40 33.33
CA ARG A 382 15.33 -5.12 33.63
C ARG A 382 15.82 -5.74 34.94
N GLY A 383 14.99 -6.50 35.65
CA GLY A 383 15.35 -7.19 36.89
C GLY A 383 15.54 -6.28 38.11
N PHE A 384 15.02 -5.05 38.08
CA PHE A 384 14.99 -4.19 39.26
C PHE A 384 13.96 -4.69 40.28
N SER A 385 14.20 -4.40 41.56
CA SER A 385 13.21 -4.69 42.62
C SER A 385 11.90 -3.93 42.34
N THR A 386 10.79 -4.65 42.24
CA THR A 386 9.47 -4.08 41.94
C THR A 386 8.47 -4.47 43.02
N ALA A 387 7.71 -3.48 43.51
CA ALA A 387 6.52 -3.78 44.30
C ALA A 387 5.49 -4.51 43.43
N PRO A 388 4.67 -5.41 44.00
CA PRO A 388 3.63 -6.07 43.24
C PRO A 388 2.55 -5.06 42.81
N LEU A 389 2.09 -5.17 41.55
CA LEU A 389 0.87 -4.50 41.11
C LEU A 389 -0.34 -5.19 41.75
N ALA A 390 -1.27 -4.42 42.31
CA ALA A 390 -2.51 -4.93 42.87
C ALA A 390 -3.53 -5.21 41.74
N PRO A 391 -3.83 -6.47 41.39
CA PRO A 391 -4.66 -6.78 40.22
C PRO A 391 -6.09 -6.23 40.32
N SER A 392 -6.67 -6.21 41.52
CA SER A 392 -8.02 -5.66 41.76
C SER A 392 -8.08 -4.15 41.55
N SER A 393 -7.10 -3.40 42.05
CA SER A 393 -7.03 -1.94 41.85
C SER A 393 -6.81 -1.59 40.38
N LEU A 394 -5.94 -2.34 39.69
CA LEU A 394 -5.73 -2.16 38.26
C LEU A 394 -7.00 -2.49 37.48
N ARG A 395 -7.64 -3.63 37.73
CA ARG A 395 -8.90 -4.01 37.08
C ARG A 395 -9.98 -2.94 37.24
N ALA A 396 -10.17 -2.42 38.45
CA ALA A 396 -11.14 -1.36 38.72
C ALA A 396 -10.79 -0.05 37.98
N TYR A 397 -9.50 0.28 37.85
CA TYR A 397 -9.06 1.42 37.05
C TYR A 397 -9.40 1.22 35.56
N LEU A 398 -9.08 0.05 34.99
CA LEU A 398 -9.33 -0.27 33.59
C LEU A 398 -10.83 -0.22 33.25
N GLU A 399 -11.69 -0.83 34.07
CA GLU A 399 -13.15 -0.83 33.86
C GLU A 399 -13.73 0.59 33.83
N ARG A 400 -13.25 1.47 34.73
CA ARG A 400 -13.64 2.87 34.75
C ARG A 400 -13.14 3.63 33.52
N ALA A 401 -11.86 3.50 33.17
CA ALA A 401 -11.28 4.14 32.00
C ALA A 401 -12.01 3.71 30.71
N GLY A 402 -12.34 2.41 30.57
CA GLY A 402 -13.13 1.90 29.46
C GLY A 402 -14.53 2.53 29.38
N GLY A 403 -15.20 2.70 30.52
CA GLY A 403 -16.51 3.38 30.61
C GLY A 403 -16.47 4.88 30.30
N GLU A 404 -15.32 5.53 30.48
CA GLU A 404 -15.08 6.95 30.22
C GLU A 404 -14.60 7.23 28.77
N GLY A 405 -14.68 6.26 27.87
CA GLY A 405 -14.27 6.40 26.47
C GLY A 405 -12.77 6.22 26.22
N GLN A 406 -12.00 5.82 27.23
CA GLN A 406 -10.55 5.56 27.14
C GLN A 406 -10.27 4.06 26.89
N GLY A 407 -11.08 3.43 26.03
CA GLY A 407 -11.02 1.99 25.78
C GLY A 407 -9.68 1.50 25.27
N LEU A 408 -9.00 2.28 24.41
CA LEU A 408 -7.72 1.90 23.82
C LEU A 408 -6.62 1.86 24.90
N TYR A 409 -6.61 2.85 25.79
CA TYR A 409 -5.71 2.88 26.94
C TYR A 409 -5.99 1.71 27.88
N ALA A 410 -7.25 1.47 28.21
CA ALA A 410 -7.63 0.39 29.12
C ALA A 410 -7.26 -1.00 28.54
N TRP A 411 -7.42 -1.18 27.24
CA TRP A 411 -6.95 -2.36 26.51
C TRP A 411 -5.44 -2.55 26.65
N LEU A 412 -4.67 -1.55 26.22
CA LEU A 412 -3.21 -1.62 26.15
C LEU A 412 -2.59 -1.93 27.52
N LEU A 413 -3.06 -1.24 28.56
CA LEU A 413 -2.61 -1.49 29.93
C LEU A 413 -2.89 -2.91 30.38
N GLY A 414 -4.08 -3.45 30.05
CA GLY A 414 -4.46 -4.81 30.36
C GLY A 414 -3.58 -5.84 29.65
N GLU A 415 -3.31 -5.65 28.36
CA GLU A 415 -2.45 -6.54 27.57
C GLU A 415 -0.99 -6.51 28.05
N MET A 416 -0.46 -5.33 28.35
CA MET A 416 0.92 -5.17 28.80
C MET A 416 1.18 -5.93 30.12
N VAL A 417 0.27 -5.84 31.10
CA VAL A 417 0.44 -6.57 32.37
C VAL A 417 0.13 -8.06 32.23
N ALA A 418 -0.76 -8.45 31.31
CA ALA A 418 -1.04 -9.85 31.00
C ALA A 418 0.18 -10.54 30.40
N ALA A 419 0.95 -9.86 29.54
CA ALA A 419 2.24 -10.33 29.03
C ALA A 419 3.28 -10.57 30.14
N CYS A 420 3.04 -10.05 31.34
CA CYS A 420 3.83 -10.25 32.54
C CYS A 420 3.20 -11.21 33.57
N GLY A 421 2.10 -11.88 33.21
CA GLY A 421 1.42 -12.90 34.04
C GLY A 421 0.33 -12.38 34.97
N ILE A 422 -0.12 -11.12 34.80
CA ILE A 422 -1.24 -10.54 35.57
C ILE A 422 -2.42 -10.34 34.63
N ASP A 423 -3.40 -11.26 34.64
CA ASP A 423 -4.56 -11.13 33.76
C ASP A 423 -5.66 -10.24 34.39
N VAL A 424 -5.77 -9.03 33.87
CA VAL A 424 -6.82 -8.05 34.21
C VAL A 424 -7.54 -7.55 32.96
N ARG A 425 -7.29 -8.17 31.79
CA ARG A 425 -7.75 -7.71 30.48
C ARG A 425 -9.25 -7.49 30.44
N LEU A 426 -9.67 -6.40 29.81
CA LEU A 426 -11.07 -6.17 29.48
C LEU A 426 -11.42 -6.96 28.22
N SER A 427 -12.65 -7.47 28.16
CA SER A 427 -13.15 -8.06 26.92
C SER A 427 -13.44 -6.93 25.94
N ILE A 428 -12.61 -6.83 24.90
CA ILE A 428 -12.78 -5.86 23.82
C ILE A 428 -12.84 -6.65 22.51
N PRO A 429 -13.82 -6.38 21.63
CA PRO A 429 -13.89 -7.04 20.34
C PRO A 429 -12.60 -6.85 19.54
N GLU A 430 -12.24 -7.85 18.74
CA GLU A 430 -11.22 -7.67 17.73
C GLU A 430 -11.61 -6.51 16.80
N ARG A 431 -10.65 -5.66 16.41
CA ARG A 431 -10.89 -4.49 15.55
C ARG A 431 -11.95 -3.51 16.07
N ALA A 432 -12.11 -3.39 17.39
CA ALA A 432 -13.12 -2.52 18.01
C ALA A 432 -13.10 -1.04 17.53
N TYR A 433 -11.97 -0.56 17.00
CA TYR A 433 -11.81 0.84 16.59
C TYR A 433 -11.96 1.09 15.08
N ARG A 434 -12.02 0.04 14.25
CA ARG A 434 -11.98 0.15 12.78
C ARG A 434 -13.07 1.05 12.21
N ASP A 435 -14.29 0.89 12.73
CA ASP A 435 -15.47 1.67 12.31
C ASP A 435 -15.71 2.92 13.16
N VAL A 436 -14.86 3.17 14.15
CA VAL A 436 -15.00 4.27 15.12
C VAL A 436 -14.01 5.40 14.83
N SER A 437 -12.73 5.08 14.67
CA SER A 437 -11.66 6.05 14.44
C SER A 437 -10.47 5.38 13.76
N ARG A 438 -10.17 5.80 12.53
CA ARG A 438 -8.99 5.36 11.76
C ARG A 438 -7.69 5.57 12.56
N VAL A 439 -7.59 6.67 13.31
CA VAL A 439 -6.41 6.95 14.15
C VAL A 439 -6.30 5.93 15.28
N ALA A 440 -7.39 5.69 16.02
CA ALA A 440 -7.38 4.75 17.14
C ALA A 440 -7.14 3.30 16.68
N ASP A 441 -7.67 2.93 15.52
CA ASP A 441 -7.46 1.61 14.90
C ASP A 441 -6.02 1.40 14.47
N LEU A 442 -5.37 2.43 13.91
CA LEU A 442 -3.96 2.34 13.56
C LEU A 442 -3.04 2.31 14.79
N TYR A 443 -3.36 3.07 15.85
CA TYR A 443 -2.64 2.93 17.13
C TYR A 443 -2.84 1.54 17.74
N TRP A 444 -4.05 0.99 17.71
CA TRP A 444 -4.29 -0.39 18.14
C TRP A 444 -3.39 -1.36 17.36
N LEU A 445 -3.30 -1.20 16.03
CA LEU A 445 -2.51 -2.04 15.16
C LEU A 445 -1.00 -1.93 15.42
N THR A 446 -0.44 -0.73 15.59
CA THR A 446 0.98 -0.53 15.94
C THR A 446 1.31 -1.11 17.31
N HIS A 447 0.38 -1.01 18.26
CA HIS A 447 0.58 -1.56 19.61
C HIS A 447 0.53 -3.09 19.66
N LEU A 448 -0.08 -3.77 18.67
CA LEU A 448 0.09 -5.23 18.52
C LEU A 448 1.55 -5.60 18.26
N TYR A 449 2.30 -4.81 17.48
CA TYR A 449 3.74 -5.02 17.30
C TYR A 449 4.49 -4.81 18.60
N LEU A 450 4.17 -3.74 19.34
CA LEU A 450 4.81 -3.46 20.62
C LEU A 450 4.57 -4.60 21.61
N LEU A 451 3.33 -5.08 21.75
CA LEU A 451 3.01 -6.19 22.66
C LEU A 451 3.70 -7.50 22.25
N ASP A 452 3.64 -7.87 20.97
CA ASP A 452 4.24 -9.12 20.46
C ASP A 452 5.78 -9.11 20.53
N SER A 453 6.40 -7.96 20.27
CA SER A 453 7.85 -7.76 20.38
C SER A 453 8.35 -7.52 21.81
N ARG A 454 7.45 -7.57 22.81
CA ARG A 454 7.71 -7.16 24.21
C ARG A 454 8.40 -5.79 24.27
N TYR A 455 7.79 -4.82 23.60
CA TYR A 455 8.26 -3.44 23.42
C TYR A 455 9.64 -3.40 22.76
N LEU A 456 9.72 -3.94 21.54
CA LEU A 456 10.90 -3.94 20.66
C LEU A 456 12.12 -4.67 21.24
N ARG A 457 11.92 -5.59 22.17
CA ARG A 457 12.99 -6.39 22.81
C ARG A 457 13.27 -7.71 22.12
N ILE A 458 12.25 -8.26 21.46
CA ILE A 458 12.35 -9.51 20.72
C ILE A 458 11.74 -9.34 19.33
N PRO A 459 12.12 -10.18 18.34
CA PRO A 459 11.48 -10.17 17.04
C PRO A 459 9.97 -10.43 17.14
N VAL A 460 9.20 -9.83 16.24
CA VAL A 460 7.77 -10.10 16.05
C VAL A 460 7.60 -11.56 15.61
N ARG A 461 6.67 -12.28 16.24
CA ARG A 461 6.40 -13.73 16.06
C ARG A 461 4.95 -14.03 15.71
N SER A 462 4.04 -13.07 15.86
CA SER A 462 2.63 -13.27 15.53
C SER A 462 2.46 -13.78 14.09
N PRO A 463 1.67 -14.85 13.86
CA PRO A 463 1.34 -15.30 12.52
C PRO A 463 0.55 -14.25 11.73
N ASP A 464 -0.13 -13.33 12.42
CA ASP A 464 -0.96 -12.28 11.83
C ASP A 464 -0.16 -11.02 11.48
N ALA A 465 1.12 -10.96 11.82
CA ALA A 465 1.98 -9.79 11.56
C ALA A 465 2.02 -9.41 10.08
N VAL A 466 1.87 -10.37 9.17
CA VAL A 466 1.75 -10.11 7.73
C VAL A 466 0.51 -9.26 7.42
N ALA A 467 -0.65 -9.64 7.95
CA ALA A 467 -1.89 -8.90 7.72
C ALA A 467 -1.81 -7.48 8.31
N TRP A 468 -1.24 -7.35 9.51
CA TRP A 468 -1.01 -6.04 10.13
C TRP A 468 -0.09 -5.17 9.26
N THR A 469 0.96 -5.78 8.70
CA THR A 469 1.94 -5.07 7.87
C THR A 469 1.29 -4.52 6.61
N GLU A 470 0.52 -5.34 5.90
CA GLU A 470 -0.14 -4.96 4.66
C GLU A 470 -1.18 -3.85 4.89
N GLU A 471 -1.87 -3.86 6.03
CA GLU A 471 -2.78 -2.79 6.39
C GLU A 471 -2.06 -1.48 6.76
N LEU A 472 -0.94 -1.56 7.49
CA LEU A 472 -0.09 -0.39 7.76
C LEU A 472 0.48 0.20 6.46
N LEU A 473 0.88 -0.65 5.51
CA LEU A 473 1.31 -0.21 4.18
C LEU A 473 0.18 0.51 3.44
N ALA A 474 -1.03 -0.06 3.41
CA ALA A 474 -2.19 0.57 2.78
C ALA A 474 -2.59 1.89 3.46
N ALA A 475 -2.38 2.02 4.78
CA ALA A 475 -2.68 3.25 5.52
C ALA A 475 -1.61 4.35 5.37
N ALA A 476 -0.38 4.02 4.99
CA ALA A 476 0.75 4.95 4.97
C ALA A 476 0.51 6.24 4.16
N PRO A 477 -0.11 6.21 2.95
CA PRO A 477 -0.41 7.43 2.20
C PRO A 477 -1.32 8.39 2.96
N TRP A 478 -2.37 7.85 3.61
CA TRP A 478 -3.29 8.63 4.42
C TRP A 478 -2.60 9.21 5.66
N VAL A 479 -1.77 8.42 6.36
CA VAL A 479 -1.00 8.90 7.52
C VAL A 479 -0.09 10.08 7.11
N ARG A 480 0.54 10.00 5.93
CA ARG A 480 1.35 11.10 5.39
C ARG A 480 0.52 12.33 5.05
N GLU A 481 -0.59 12.15 4.34
CA GLU A 481 -1.49 13.24 3.94
C GLU A 481 -2.02 14.01 5.16
N GLN A 482 -2.42 13.30 6.21
CA GLN A 482 -2.90 13.91 7.45
C GLN A 482 -1.77 14.55 8.29
N GLY A 483 -0.50 14.26 7.99
CA GLY A 483 0.65 14.80 8.72
C GLY A 483 0.75 14.28 10.16
N LEU A 484 0.26 13.06 10.44
CA LEU A 484 0.26 12.46 11.77
C LEU A 484 1.66 11.93 12.13
N VAL A 485 2.54 12.82 12.63
CA VAL A 485 3.96 12.50 12.86
C VAL A 485 4.21 11.36 13.84
N ASP A 486 3.40 11.28 14.91
CA ASP A 486 3.57 10.27 15.96
C ASP A 486 3.22 8.88 15.43
N LEU A 487 2.04 8.76 14.83
CA LEU A 487 1.61 7.54 14.15
C LEU A 487 2.53 7.17 12.98
N ALA A 488 3.02 8.15 12.20
CA ALA A 488 3.99 7.89 11.14
C ALA A 488 5.27 7.26 11.69
N ALA A 489 5.76 7.72 12.84
CA ALA A 489 6.93 7.15 13.49
C ALA A 489 6.67 5.72 14.00
N GLU A 490 5.51 5.46 14.58
CA GLU A 490 5.12 4.11 14.98
C GLU A 490 5.05 3.15 13.80
N VAL A 491 4.37 3.53 12.71
CA VAL A 491 4.32 2.74 11.49
C VAL A 491 5.73 2.46 10.96
N VAL A 492 6.61 3.47 10.95
CA VAL A 492 7.98 3.31 10.48
C VAL A 492 8.75 2.28 11.30
N PHE A 493 8.69 2.29 12.64
CA PHE A 493 9.38 1.26 13.42
C PHE A 493 8.70 -0.11 13.32
N CYS A 494 7.37 -0.18 13.19
CA CYS A 494 6.65 -1.44 12.98
C CYS A 494 7.10 -2.13 11.69
N LEU A 495 7.18 -1.40 10.57
CA LEU A 495 7.70 -1.91 9.30
C LEU A 495 9.15 -2.39 9.43
N GLN A 496 9.95 -1.68 10.21
CA GLN A 496 11.34 -2.06 10.48
C GLN A 496 11.47 -3.35 11.29
N CYS A 497 10.51 -3.68 12.16
CA CYS A 497 10.50 -4.93 12.95
C CYS A 497 10.26 -6.18 12.11
N VAL A 498 9.64 -6.04 10.94
CA VAL A 498 9.26 -7.15 10.04
C VAL A 498 10.06 -7.11 8.73
N GLU A 499 11.25 -6.53 8.79
CA GLU A 499 12.19 -6.41 7.66
C GLU A 499 11.69 -5.60 6.46
N GLU A 500 10.53 -4.93 6.55
CA GLU A 500 9.97 -4.02 5.53
C GLU A 500 10.65 -2.64 5.48
N SER A 501 11.86 -2.55 6.02
CA SER A 501 12.71 -1.36 5.89
C SER A 501 13.16 -1.18 4.45
N GLY A 502 13.02 0.03 3.92
CA GLY A 502 13.42 0.37 2.55
C GLY A 502 12.32 0.21 1.49
N GLY A 503 11.11 -0.19 1.89
CA GLY A 503 9.91 -0.08 1.05
C GLY A 503 9.48 1.38 0.82
N GLY A 504 8.55 1.59 -0.12
CA GLY A 504 8.07 2.94 -0.45
C GLY A 504 7.36 3.64 0.71
N ALA A 505 6.49 2.92 1.43
CA ALA A 505 5.80 3.45 2.61
C ALA A 505 6.79 3.87 3.71
N HIS A 506 7.76 3.02 4.02
CA HIS A 506 8.82 3.30 4.99
C HIS A 506 9.60 4.57 4.61
N ALA A 507 10.06 4.68 3.37
CA ALA A 507 10.79 5.87 2.90
C ALA A 507 9.93 7.15 2.92
N SER A 508 8.66 7.03 2.54
CA SER A 508 7.70 8.15 2.49
C SER A 508 7.39 8.71 3.89
N LEU A 509 7.13 7.83 4.86
CA LEU A 509 6.88 8.24 6.24
C LEU A 509 8.15 8.71 6.95
N LEU A 510 9.29 8.08 6.70
CA LEU A 510 10.59 8.56 7.23
C LEU A 510 10.88 9.98 6.74
N SER A 511 10.62 10.27 5.46
CA SER A 511 10.77 11.63 4.91
C SER A 511 9.85 12.64 5.59
N LEU A 512 8.61 12.26 5.92
CA LEU A 512 7.70 13.12 6.69
C LEU A 512 8.29 13.49 8.06
N LEU A 513 8.87 12.52 8.78
CA LEU A 513 9.48 12.78 10.08
C LEU A 513 10.63 13.78 9.96
N ILE A 514 11.47 13.64 8.93
CA ILE A 514 12.58 14.55 8.65
C ILE A 514 12.06 15.95 8.29
N GLU A 515 11.05 16.04 7.43
CA GLU A 515 10.40 17.31 7.03
C GLU A 515 9.76 18.05 8.20
N ARG A 516 9.29 17.33 9.22
CA ARG A 516 8.55 17.87 10.38
C ARG A 516 9.41 18.07 11.62
N GLN A 517 10.66 17.62 11.62
CA GLN A 517 11.58 17.83 12.74
C GLN A 517 11.91 19.33 12.88
N ASP A 518 11.75 19.86 14.09
CA ASP A 518 12.06 21.26 14.36
C ASP A 518 13.58 21.53 14.45
N ALA A 519 13.95 22.81 14.56
CA ALA A 519 15.35 23.23 14.64
C ALA A 519 16.09 22.72 15.89
N ARG A 520 15.38 22.28 16.93
CA ARG A 520 15.94 21.69 18.15
C ARG A 520 15.98 20.16 18.09
N GLY A 521 15.46 19.55 17.02
CA GLY A 521 15.39 18.10 16.86
C GLY A 521 14.09 17.45 17.33
N GLY A 522 13.15 18.23 17.89
CA GLY A 522 11.89 17.73 18.42
C GLY A 522 10.83 17.54 17.33
N LEU A 523 9.83 16.69 17.63
CA LEU A 523 8.62 16.53 16.83
C LEU A 523 7.41 16.67 17.74
N GLY A 524 6.73 17.82 17.71
CA GLY A 524 5.53 18.05 18.52
C GLY A 524 5.83 18.06 20.02
N ASP A 525 5.54 16.94 20.68
CA ASP A 525 5.75 16.73 22.12
C ASP A 525 6.79 15.63 22.41
N ALA A 526 6.96 15.29 23.69
CA ALA A 526 7.95 14.30 24.11
C ALA A 526 7.65 12.88 23.61
N HIS A 527 6.37 12.48 23.49
CA HIS A 527 5.98 11.16 22.99
C HIS A 527 6.24 11.04 21.49
N ALA A 528 5.81 12.04 20.73
CA ALA A 528 6.09 12.10 19.29
C ALA A 528 7.59 12.17 18.98
N THR A 529 8.36 12.89 19.81
CA THR A 529 9.83 12.90 19.70
C THR A 529 10.44 11.53 20.04
N ALA A 530 9.89 10.80 21.02
CA ALA A 530 10.33 9.46 21.39
C ALA A 530 10.08 8.42 20.27
N ALA A 531 8.87 8.42 19.71
CA ALA A 531 8.52 7.54 18.60
C ALA A 531 9.41 7.84 17.37
N ALA A 532 9.61 9.12 17.06
CA ALA A 532 10.48 9.54 15.96
C ALA A 532 11.96 9.12 16.18
N LEU A 533 12.47 9.21 17.41
CA LEU A 533 13.80 8.71 17.76
C LEU A 533 13.93 7.22 17.44
N LEU A 534 12.96 6.38 17.83
CA LEU A 534 12.95 4.95 17.53
C LEU A 534 12.93 4.68 16.01
N ALA A 535 12.09 5.42 15.28
CA ALA A 535 11.99 5.32 13.83
C ALA A 535 13.29 5.70 13.11
N LEU A 536 13.89 6.83 13.46
CA LEU A 536 15.11 7.37 12.86
C LEU A 536 16.34 6.53 13.21
N ALA A 537 16.54 6.21 14.50
CA ALA A 537 17.63 5.35 14.95
C ALA A 537 17.52 3.95 14.34
N GLY A 538 16.30 3.41 14.25
CA GLY A 538 16.05 2.15 13.58
C GLY A 538 16.35 2.19 12.08
N ALA A 539 16.15 3.32 11.40
CA ALA A 539 16.58 3.48 10.01
C ALA A 539 18.12 3.48 9.90
N CYS A 540 18.83 4.13 10.83
CA CYS A 540 20.30 4.09 10.92
C CYS A 540 20.84 2.68 11.17
N GLU A 541 20.22 1.92 12.09
CA GLU A 541 20.60 0.55 12.43
C GLU A 541 20.62 -0.37 11.19
N ARG A 542 19.65 -0.19 10.28
CA ARG A 542 19.47 -1.03 9.08
C ARG A 542 20.20 -0.51 7.84
N ALA A 543 20.83 0.66 7.90
CA ALA A 543 21.54 1.21 6.76
C ALA A 543 22.90 0.51 6.52
N ARG A 544 23.17 0.19 5.25
CA ARG A 544 24.48 -0.34 4.83
C ARG A 544 25.56 0.70 5.10
N GLY A 545 26.63 0.30 5.78
CA GLY A 545 27.75 1.19 6.09
C GLY A 545 27.65 1.96 7.41
N PHE A 546 26.59 1.72 8.21
CA PHE A 546 26.60 2.05 9.64
C PHE A 546 27.35 0.96 10.46
N HIS A 547 28.43 0.43 9.88
CA HIS A 547 29.26 -0.64 10.41
C HIS A 547 30.63 -0.14 10.83
#